data_AF-A0A454VYI4-F1
#
_entry.id   AF-A0A454VYI4-F1
#
_cell.length_a   1.000
_cell.length_b   1.000
_cell.length_c   1.000
_cell.angle_alpha   90.00
_cell.angle_beta   90.00
_cell.angle_gamma   90.00
#
_symmetry.space_group_name_H-M   'P 1'
#
loop_
_entity.id
_entity.type
_entity.pdbx_description
1 polymer ?
#
loop_
_entity_poly.entity_id
_entity_poly.type
_entity_poly.pdbx_seq_one_letter_code
_entity_poly.pdbx_strand_id
1 'polypeptide(L)'
;WARTYYRNATRQELDAFLTLMAPGGRTVQARCAVPAQDEPGTCETPRERGAGTVAAYTAVAEFAGADAGGSTPLLLRAGSNTTGREGS
;
A
#
# COMPACT_ATOMS: atom_id res chain seq x y z
N TRP A 1 -6.88 5.34 -7.93
CA TRP A 1 -5.51 4.98 -7.54
C TRP A 1 -5.47 4.84 -6.02
N ALA A 2 -4.54 4.06 -5.47
CA ALA A 2 -4.30 3.97 -4.03
C ALA A 2 -3.10 4.85 -3.62
N ARG A 3 -3.07 5.23 -2.35
CA ARG A 3 -1.94 5.92 -1.71
C ARG A 3 -1.74 5.38 -0.30
N THR A 4 -0.48 5.15 0.08
CA THR A 4 -0.09 4.96 1.48
C THR A 4 0.97 5.98 1.87
N TYR A 5 0.90 6.44 3.12
CA TYR A 5 1.87 7.33 3.74
C TYR A 5 2.68 6.55 4.75
N TYR A 6 3.98 6.80 4.82
CA TYR A 6 4.86 6.09 5.75
C TYR A 6 5.90 7.01 6.36
N ARG A 7 6.45 6.57 7.49
CA ARG A 7 7.72 7.01 8.06
C ARG A 7 8.49 5.75 8.45
N ASN A 8 9.79 5.75 8.21
CA ASN A 8 10.61 4.58 8.49
C ASN A 8 11.72 4.93 9.47
N ALA A 9 11.35 4.99 10.75
CA ALA A 9 12.31 5.06 11.84
C ALA A 9 13.07 3.74 12.06
N THR A 10 12.83 2.70 11.24
CA THR A 10 13.67 1.49 11.28
C THR A 10 15.01 1.84 10.65
N ARG A 11 16.11 1.39 11.26
CA ARG A 11 17.47 1.62 10.77
C ARG A 11 17.81 0.78 9.53
N GLN A 12 16.79 0.31 8.80
CA GLN A 12 16.89 -0.58 7.66
C GLN A 12 15.93 -0.11 6.57
N GLU A 13 16.34 -0.31 5.32
CA GLU A 13 15.44 -0.08 4.19
C GLU A 13 14.37 -1.17 4.17
N LEU A 14 13.16 -0.78 3.76
CA LEU A 14 12.03 -1.69 3.60
C LEU A 14 11.55 -1.64 2.15
N ASP A 15 10.87 -2.70 1.74
CA ASP A 15 10.06 -2.72 0.53
C ASP A 15 8.60 -2.45 0.90
N ALA A 16 7.96 -1.51 0.22
CA ALA A 16 6.51 -1.32 0.28
C ALA A 16 5.84 -1.85 -0.97
N PHE A 17 4.76 -2.60 -0.79
CA PHE A 17 3.87 -3.07 -1.84
C PHE A 17 2.48 -2.47 -1.61
N LEU A 18 2.03 -1.63 -2.54
CA LEU A 18 0.71 -1.04 -2.51
C LEU A 18 -0.15 -1.67 -3.60
N THR A 19 -1.15 -2.43 -3.19
CA THR A 19 -2.08 -3.12 -4.07
C THR A 19 -3.44 -2.44 -4.03
N LEU A 20 -3.95 -2.02 -5.19
CA LEU A 20 -5.31 -1.53 -5.39
C LEU A 20 -6.13 -2.60 -6.10
N MET A 21 -7.19 -3.07 -5.47
CA MET A 21 -8.18 -3.96 -6.05
C MET A 21 -9.38 -3.13 -6.50
N ALA A 22 -9.68 -3.22 -7.79
CA ALA A 22 -10.73 -2.48 -8.46
C ALA A 22 -11.94 -3.39 -8.77
N PRO A 23 -13.12 -2.80 -9.04
CA PRO A 23 -14.28 -3.54 -9.46
C PRO A 23 -14.00 -4.43 -10.69
N GLY A 24 -14.60 -5.61 -10.73
CA GLY A 24 -14.40 -6.58 -11.82
C GLY A 24 -13.10 -7.36 -11.75
N GLY A 25 -12.47 -7.45 -10.56
CA GLY A 25 -11.30 -8.31 -10.31
C GLY A 25 -9.96 -7.75 -10.83
N ARG A 26 -9.96 -6.51 -11.33
CA ARG A 26 -8.71 -5.86 -11.77
C ARG A 26 -7.86 -5.48 -10.56
N THR A 27 -6.57 -5.77 -10.61
CA THR A 27 -5.62 -5.43 -9.55
C THR A 27 -4.45 -4.66 -10.14
N VAL A 28 -4.06 -3.57 -9.47
CA VAL A 28 -2.88 -2.76 -9.82
C VAL A 28 -1.96 -2.72 -8.59
N GLN A 29 -0.67 -2.99 -8.79
CA GLN A 29 0.32 -2.97 -7.72
C GLN A 29 1.44 -1.98 -8.03
N ALA A 30 1.91 -1.29 -6.99
CA ALA A 30 3.16 -0.54 -7.01
C ALA A 30 4.12 -1.09 -5.97
N ARG A 31 5.41 -1.18 -6.33
CA ARG A 31 6.52 -1.42 -5.40
C ARG A 31 7.27 -0.12 -5.19
N CYS A 32 7.53 0.24 -3.95
CA CYS A 32 8.25 1.44 -3.57
C CYS A 32 9.38 1.07 -2.60
N ALA A 33 10.56 1.65 -2.80
CA ALA A 33 11.62 1.61 -1.79
C ALA A 33 11.25 2.54 -0.64
N VAL A 34 11.44 2.07 0.59
CA VAL A 34 11.17 2.83 1.82
C VAL A 34 12.50 3.04 2.54
N PRO A 35 13.13 4.22 2.36
CA PRO A 35 14.46 4.47 2.92
C PRO A 35 14.44 4.46 4.45
N ALA A 36 15.57 4.12 5.07
CA ALA A 36 15.76 4.04 6.53
C ALA A 36 15.85 5.41 7.21
N GLN A 37 14.81 6.22 7.04
CA GLN A 37 14.79 7.61 7.46
C GLN A 37 13.39 7.99 7.96
N ASP A 38 13.35 8.84 9.00
CA ASP A 38 12.10 9.18 9.69
C ASP A 38 11.33 10.34 9.01
N GLU A 39 11.71 10.72 7.78
CA GLU A 39 10.94 11.67 6.99
C GLU A 39 9.67 11.05 6.41
N PRO A 40 8.57 11.84 6.27
CA PRO A 40 7.36 11.37 5.62
C PRO A 40 7.62 11.01 4.16
N GLY A 41 7.20 9.82 3.76
CA GLY A 41 7.18 9.36 2.38
C GLY A 41 5.78 8.99 1.91
N THR A 42 5.65 8.72 0.62
CA THR A 42 4.39 8.27 0.01
C THR A 42 4.68 7.22 -1.06
N CYS A 43 3.85 6.18 -1.10
CA CYS A 43 3.80 5.23 -2.20
C CYS A 43 2.41 5.31 -2.86
N GLU A 44 2.36 5.37 -4.19
CA GLU A 44 1.12 5.49 -4.97
C GLU A 44 1.08 4.45 -6.08
N THR A 45 -0.10 3.91 -6.36
CA THR A 45 -0.31 3.16 -7.62
C THR A 45 -0.38 4.14 -8.78
N PRO A 46 -0.08 3.71 -10.02
CA PRO A 46 -0.37 4.50 -11.22
C PRO A 46 -1.79 5.06 -11.23
N ARG A 47 -1.93 6.28 -11.76
CA ARG A 47 -3.23 6.93 -11.92
C ARG A 47 -3.87 6.46 -13.22
N GLU A 48 -4.96 5.72 -13.10
CA GLU A 48 -5.78 5.27 -14.21
C GLU A 48 -7.22 5.77 -14.07
N ARG A 49 -7.98 5.75 -15.17
CA ARG A 49 -9.42 6.08 -15.12
C ARG A 49 -10.14 5.11 -14.21
N GLY A 50 -10.89 5.64 -13.25
CA GLY A 50 -11.73 4.85 -12.36
C GLY A 50 -12.89 4.20 -13.11
N ALA A 51 -13.35 3.07 -12.59
CA ALA A 51 -14.50 2.31 -13.03
C ALA A 51 -15.35 1.97 -11.79
N GLY A 52 -16.64 2.29 -11.82
CA GLY A 52 -17.53 2.05 -10.68
C GLY A 52 -17.36 3.04 -9.52
N THR A 53 -17.92 2.68 -8.36
CA THR A 53 -17.94 3.53 -7.16
C THR A 53 -16.67 3.36 -6.32
N VAL A 54 -16.26 4.40 -5.60
CA VAL A 54 -15.08 4.36 -4.71
C VAL A 54 -15.20 3.27 -3.64
N ALA A 55 -16.41 3.02 -3.13
CA ALA A 55 -16.66 1.98 -2.13
C ALA A 55 -16.42 0.54 -2.64
N ALA A 56 -16.40 0.35 -3.96
CA ALA A 56 -16.08 -0.93 -4.57
C ALA A 56 -14.56 -1.14 -4.79
N TYR A 57 -13.75 -0.16 -4.40
CA TYR A 57 -12.30 -0.29 -4.36
C TYR A 57 -11.82 -0.64 -2.96
N THR A 58 -10.81 -1.49 -2.89
CA THR A 58 -10.05 -1.75 -1.66
C THR A 58 -8.57 -1.64 -1.96
N ALA A 59 -7.77 -1.22 -0.97
CA ALA A 59 -6.33 -1.17 -1.08
C ALA A 59 -5.68 -1.86 0.12
N VAL A 60 -4.52 -2.47 -0.12
CA VAL A 60 -3.67 -3.07 0.91
C VAL A 60 -2.26 -2.54 0.72
N ALA A 61 -1.68 -2.01 1.79
CA ALA A 61 -0.27 -1.65 1.88
C ALA A 61 0.46 -2.70 2.72
N GLU A 62 1.57 -3.21 2.20
CA GLU A 62 2.43 -4.18 2.87
C GLU A 62 3.84 -3.65 2.94
N PHE A 63 4.49 -3.78 4.10
CA PHE A 63 5.88 -3.41 4.31
C PHE A 63 6.65 -4.65 4.74
N ALA A 64 7.72 -4.96 4.02
CA ALA A 64 8.60 -6.09 4.30
C ALA A 64 10.05 -5.61 4.45
N GLY A 65 10.88 -6.37 5.15
CA GLY A 65 12.32 -6.11 5.18
C GLY A 65 12.90 -6.06 3.76
N ALA A 66 13.92 -5.24 3.50
CA ALA A 66 14.68 -5.35 2.26
C ALA A 66 15.77 -6.42 2.46
N ASP A 67 15.64 -7.59 1.82
CA ASP A 67 16.67 -8.63 1.87
C ASP A 67 16.86 -9.28 0.49
N ALA A 68 18.12 -9.52 0.12
CA ALA A 68 18.52 -10.07 -1.18
C ALA A 68 18.42 -11.62 -1.22
N GLY A 69 18.14 -12.26 -0.08
CA GLY A 69 18.23 -13.72 0.13
C GLY A 69 16.96 -14.54 -0.11
N GLY A 70 15.85 -13.94 -0.57
CA GLY A 70 14.70 -14.68 -1.11
C GLY A 70 13.49 -14.89 -0.19
N SER A 71 13.54 -14.45 1.07
CA SER A 71 12.33 -14.34 1.92
C SER A 71 12.44 -13.15 2.85
N THR A 72 11.79 -12.05 2.48
CA THR A 72 11.72 -10.86 3.33
C THR A 72 10.58 -11.00 4.33
N PRO A 73 10.81 -10.80 5.64
CA PRO A 73 9.76 -10.91 6.63
C PRO A 73 8.71 -9.81 6.40
N LEU A 74 7.43 -10.17 6.38
CA LEU A 74 6.33 -9.21 6.40
C LEU A 74 6.28 -8.56 7.79
N LEU A 75 6.47 -7.24 7.83
CA LEU A 75 6.51 -6.47 9.08
C LEU A 75 5.17 -5.83 9.39
N LEU A 76 4.48 -5.32 8.37
CA LEU A 76 3.21 -4.63 8.52
C LEU A 76 2.32 -4.87 7.30
N ARG A 77 1.04 -5.11 7.55
CA ARG A 77 -0.03 -5.10 6.53
C ARG A 77 -1.17 -4.21 7.01
N ALA A 78 -1.58 -3.27 6.16
CA ALA A 78 -2.67 -2.33 6.44
C ALA A 78 -3.68 -2.30 5.28
N GLY A 79 -4.97 -2.45 5.60
CA GLY A 79 -6.06 -2.34 4.64
C GLY A 79 -6.66 -0.92 4.63
N SER A 80 -7.18 -0.48 3.49
CA SER A 80 -7.94 0.75 3.38
C SER A 80 -9.31 0.61 4.04
N ASN A 81 -9.73 1.63 4.77
CA ASN A 81 -11.10 1.71 5.25
C ASN A 81 -12.02 2.19 4.12
N THR A 82 -13.15 1.51 3.91
CA THR A 82 -14.23 2.02 3.06
C THR A 82 -15.12 2.91 3.91
N THR A 83 -15.50 4.10 3.41
CA THR A 83 -16.55 4.92 4.03
C THR A 83 -17.93 4.32 3.71
N GLY A 84 -18.19 3.10 4.20
CA GLY A 84 -19.54 2.60 4.34
C GLY A 84 -20.19 3.36 5.48
N ARG A 85 -21.36 3.94 5.27
CA ARG A 85 -22.21 4.42 6.38
C ARG A 85 -22.57 3.20 7.23
N GLU A 86 -21.87 3.00 8.34
CA GLU A 86 -22.28 2.10 9.42
C GLU A 86 -22.09 2.78 10.78
N GLY A 87 -23.20 2.83 11.52
CA GLY A 87 -23.34 3.25 12.92
C GLY A 87 -24.00 4.63 13.08
N SER A 88 -25.21 4.80 13.60
CA SER A 88 -26.29 3.91 14.10
C SER A 88 -27.63 4.59 13.86
#